data_AF-A0A9E1BFQ4-F1
#
_entry.id   AF-A0A9E1BFQ4-F1
#
_cell.length_a   1.000
_cell.length_b   1.000
_cell.length_c   1.000
_cell.angle_alpha   90.00
_cell.angle_beta   90.00
_cell.angle_gamma   90.00
#
_symmetry.space_group_name_H-M   'P 1'
#
loop_
_entity.id
_entity.type
_entity.pdbx_description
1 polymer ?
#
loop_
_entity_poly.entity_id
_entity_poly.type
_entity_poly.pdbx_seq_one_letter_code
_entity_poly.pdbx_strand_id
1 'polypeptide(L)'
;MSNTISIDELIEQEYEQQYFEECKFIWQNFVPKSGQARNLQGELLREIENIRCEAQDNGNVNWDDDFTYFCEFIKQSLIEQPIFSEPEKEKICVIMNYLKECGVYAQRFNDGKISDNDVLPEKLAYTKDNLYDIICDFIGRLQNKHPEPIKYSINNSIKR
;
A
#
# COMPACT_ATOMS: atom_id res chain seq x y z
N MET A 1 -0.73 -11.10 -26.75
CA MET A 1 -1.65 -10.06 -26.25
C MET A 1 -1.39 -9.98 -24.76
N SER A 2 -0.81 -8.88 -24.27
CA SER A 2 -0.72 -8.66 -22.83
C SER A 2 -2.13 -8.32 -22.34
N ASN A 3 -2.74 -9.19 -21.56
CA ASN A 3 -3.90 -8.79 -20.75
C ASN A 3 -3.35 -7.86 -19.66
N THR A 4 -3.34 -6.57 -19.95
CA THR A 4 -3.03 -5.55 -18.95
C THR A 4 -4.14 -5.59 -17.90
N ILE A 5 -3.76 -5.76 -16.64
CA ILE A 5 -4.69 -5.89 -15.53
C ILE A 5 -5.41 -4.55 -15.33
N SER A 6 -6.74 -4.53 -15.40
CA SER A 6 -7.53 -3.32 -15.18
C SER A 6 -7.73 -3.07 -13.69
N ILE A 7 -7.60 -1.81 -13.26
CA ILE A 7 -7.92 -1.42 -11.88
C ILE A 7 -9.41 -1.62 -11.57
N ASP A 8 -10.29 -1.37 -12.54
CA ASP A 8 -11.75 -1.52 -12.35
C ASP A 8 -12.11 -2.98 -12.05
N GLU A 9 -11.48 -3.93 -12.74
CA GLU A 9 -11.66 -5.37 -12.50
C GLU A 9 -11.22 -5.75 -11.07
N LEU A 10 -10.10 -5.19 -10.60
CA LEU A 10 -9.60 -5.42 -9.24
C LEU A 10 -10.52 -4.81 -8.17
N ILE A 11 -11.14 -3.65 -8.46
CA ILE A 11 -12.08 -2.97 -7.56
C ILE A 11 -13.40 -3.72 -7.41
N GLU A 12 -13.86 -4.37 -8.48
CA GLU A 12 -15.09 -5.17 -8.48
C GLU A 12 -14.90 -6.57 -7.90
N GLN A 13 -13.66 -7.05 -7.85
CA GLN A 13 -13.34 -8.37 -7.33
C GLN A 13 -13.62 -8.47 -5.82
N GLU A 14 -14.49 -9.40 -5.43
CA GLU A 14 -14.52 -9.90 -4.05
C GLU A 14 -13.21 -10.63 -3.75
N TYR A 15 -12.53 -10.22 -2.69
CA TYR A 15 -11.22 -10.73 -2.31
C TYR A 15 -11.21 -11.13 -0.84
N GLU A 16 -10.78 -12.34 -0.56
CA GLU A 16 -10.51 -12.84 0.79
C GLU A 16 -9.00 -13.00 0.93
N GLN A 17 -8.44 -12.36 1.96
CA GLN A 17 -7.00 -12.38 2.23
C GLN A 17 -6.50 -13.81 2.50
N GLN A 18 -5.45 -14.24 1.80
CA GLN A 18 -4.95 -15.61 1.84
C GLN A 18 -3.77 -15.82 2.82
N TYR A 19 -2.95 -14.79 3.05
CA TYR A 19 -1.75 -14.82 3.88
C TYR A 19 -1.93 -14.03 5.18
N PHE A 20 -3.13 -14.12 5.75
CA PHE A 20 -3.49 -13.40 6.97
C PHE A 20 -2.59 -13.78 8.15
N GLU A 21 -2.28 -15.07 8.35
CA GLU A 21 -1.46 -15.50 9.48
C GLU A 21 0.00 -15.05 9.34
N GLU A 22 0.54 -14.97 8.13
CA GLU A 22 1.86 -14.37 7.88
C GLU A 22 1.85 -12.86 8.14
N CYS A 23 0.82 -12.14 7.69
CA CYS A 23 0.69 -10.71 7.99
C CYS A 23 0.59 -10.47 9.50
N LYS A 24 -0.20 -11.27 10.20
CA LYS A 24 -0.33 -11.24 11.65
C LYS A 24 0.99 -11.55 12.35
N PHE A 25 1.78 -12.51 11.85
CA PHE A 25 3.13 -12.78 12.36
C PHE A 25 4.03 -11.55 12.21
N ILE A 26 4.06 -10.93 11.03
CA ILE A 26 4.84 -9.70 10.78
C ILE A 26 4.38 -8.59 11.74
N TRP A 27 3.08 -8.39 11.88
CA TRP A 27 2.52 -7.37 12.77
C TRP A 27 2.96 -7.56 14.22
N GLN A 28 2.91 -8.80 14.73
CA GLN A 28 3.23 -9.10 16.12
C GLN A 28 4.73 -9.04 16.43
N ASN A 29 5.59 -9.34 15.45
CA ASN A 29 7.01 -9.56 15.69
C ASN A 29 7.92 -8.48 15.08
N PHE A 30 7.52 -7.87 13.97
CA PHE A 30 8.36 -6.99 13.17
C PHE A 30 7.89 -5.53 13.12
N VAL A 31 6.57 -5.29 13.24
CA VAL A 31 6.03 -3.93 13.31
C VAL A 31 6.20 -3.39 14.73
N PRO A 32 6.95 -2.29 14.93
CA PRO A 32 7.11 -1.70 16.25
C PRO A 32 5.82 -0.95 16.65
N LYS A 33 5.66 -0.70 17.96
CA LYS A 33 4.55 0.13 18.46
C LYS A 33 4.59 1.58 17.96
N SER A 34 5.76 2.05 17.54
CA SER A 34 5.98 3.42 17.06
C SER A 34 7.23 3.50 16.17
N GLY A 35 7.17 4.33 15.14
CA GLY A 35 8.25 4.55 14.18
C GLY A 35 8.42 3.41 13.18
N GLN A 36 9.50 3.47 12.41
CA GLN A 36 9.81 2.52 11.35
C GLN A 36 10.24 1.15 11.88
N ALA A 37 9.86 0.10 11.18
CA ALA A 37 10.34 -1.25 11.44
C ALA A 37 11.84 -1.39 11.13
N ARG A 38 12.46 -2.42 11.69
CA ARG A 38 13.90 -2.69 11.50
C ARG A 38 14.19 -3.69 10.39
N ASN A 39 13.16 -4.20 9.73
CA ASN A 39 13.25 -5.14 8.63
C ASN A 39 12.20 -4.81 7.57
N LEU A 40 12.45 -5.29 6.35
CA LEU A 40 11.65 -4.93 5.19
C LEU A 40 10.20 -5.40 5.35
N GLN A 41 9.97 -6.65 5.77
CA GLN A 41 8.62 -7.19 5.91
C GLN A 41 7.75 -6.33 6.86
N GLY A 42 8.32 -5.99 8.02
CA GLY A 42 7.65 -5.13 9.00
C GLY A 42 7.37 -3.74 8.45
N GLU A 43 8.30 -3.14 7.71
CA GLU A 43 8.09 -1.79 7.20
C GLU A 43 7.03 -1.74 6.12
N LEU A 44 7.04 -2.72 5.20
CA LEU A 44 6.02 -2.83 4.17
C LEU A 44 4.62 -2.98 4.77
N LEU A 45 4.46 -3.84 5.79
CA LEU A 45 3.16 -4.03 6.43
C LEU A 45 2.72 -2.79 7.22
N ARG A 46 3.64 -2.14 7.94
CA ARG A 46 3.36 -0.89 8.66
C ARG A 46 2.87 0.20 7.72
N GLU A 47 3.56 0.38 6.60
CA GLU A 47 3.26 1.43 5.64
C GLU A 47 1.93 1.20 4.91
N ILE A 48 1.62 -0.03 4.47
CA ILE A 48 0.33 -0.30 3.81
C ILE A 48 -0.85 -0.13 4.76
N GLU A 49 -0.70 -0.51 6.04
CA GLU A 49 -1.75 -0.31 7.05
C GLU A 49 -1.91 1.17 7.43
N ASN A 50 -0.83 1.96 7.41
CA ASN A 50 -0.92 3.41 7.53
C ASN A 50 -1.68 4.04 6.36
N ILE A 51 -1.42 3.60 5.12
CA ILE A 51 -2.18 4.07 3.93
C ILE A 51 -3.65 3.67 4.07
N ARG A 52 -3.93 2.42 4.48
CA ARG A 52 -5.29 1.90 4.71
C ARG A 52 -6.04 2.79 5.71
N CYS A 53 -5.46 3.00 6.88
CA CYS A 53 -6.04 3.84 7.94
C CYS A 53 -6.26 5.29 7.47
N GLU A 54 -5.29 5.88 6.76
CA GLU A 54 -5.44 7.24 6.25
C GLU A 54 -6.59 7.36 5.23
N ALA A 55 -6.75 6.39 4.34
CA ALA A 55 -7.84 6.39 3.37
C ALA A 55 -9.21 6.09 4.02
N GLN A 56 -9.30 5.06 4.85
CA GLN A 56 -10.55 4.57 5.41
C GLN A 56 -11.07 5.44 6.57
N ASP A 57 -10.18 5.88 7.46
CA ASP A 57 -10.58 6.60 8.68
C ASP A 57 -10.55 8.12 8.48
N ASN A 58 -9.56 8.61 7.73
CA ASN A 58 -9.32 10.05 7.57
C ASN A 58 -9.72 10.59 6.18
N GLY A 59 -10.12 9.73 5.25
CA GLY A 59 -10.47 10.15 3.88
C GLY A 59 -9.32 10.81 3.13
N ASN A 60 -8.08 10.44 3.41
CA ASN A 60 -6.85 11.03 2.88
C ASN A 60 -6.66 12.53 3.19
N VAL A 61 -7.30 13.07 4.23
CA VAL A 61 -7.16 14.50 4.57
C VAL A 61 -5.73 14.88 5.01
N ASN A 62 -4.98 13.95 5.59
CA ASN A 62 -3.60 14.13 6.04
C ASN A 62 -2.56 13.64 5.02
N TRP A 63 -2.97 13.40 3.77
CA TRP A 63 -2.06 12.92 2.74
C TRP A 63 -0.93 13.92 2.46
N ASP A 64 0.31 13.42 2.46
CA ASP A 64 1.50 14.21 2.18
C ASP A 64 2.58 13.38 1.45
N ASP A 65 3.80 13.92 1.43
CA ASP A 65 4.94 13.30 0.76
C ASP A 65 5.37 11.97 1.40
N ASP A 66 5.14 11.74 2.70
CA ASP A 66 5.49 10.46 3.33
C ASP A 66 4.54 9.35 2.86
N PHE A 67 3.23 9.60 2.77
CA PHE A 67 2.29 8.62 2.22
C PHE A 67 2.53 8.35 0.74
N THR A 68 2.89 9.39 -0.01
CA THR A 68 3.33 9.25 -1.40
C THR A 68 4.59 8.38 -1.50
N TYR A 69 5.53 8.56 -0.58
CA TYR A 69 6.73 7.72 -0.46
C TYR A 69 6.38 6.28 -0.11
N PHE A 70 5.48 6.03 0.85
CA PHE A 70 5.03 4.69 1.22
C PHE A 70 4.51 3.91 0.01
N CYS A 71 3.67 4.53 -0.81
CA CYS A 71 3.18 3.87 -2.03
C CYS A 71 4.30 3.47 -2.99
N GLU A 72 5.28 4.35 -3.19
CA GLU A 72 6.42 4.09 -4.08
C GLU A 72 7.38 3.05 -3.49
N PHE A 73 7.66 3.12 -2.19
CA PHE A 73 8.53 2.19 -1.50
C PHE A 73 7.96 0.78 -1.49
N ILE A 74 6.68 0.61 -1.15
CA ILE A 74 6.01 -0.69 -1.18
C ILE A 74 6.04 -1.29 -2.59
N LYS A 75 5.66 -0.49 -3.60
CA LYS A 75 5.68 -0.91 -5.01
C LYS A 75 7.07 -1.40 -5.40
N GLN A 76 8.09 -0.55 -5.23
CA GLN A 76 9.45 -0.85 -5.67
C GLN A 76 10.02 -2.07 -4.94
N SER A 77 9.84 -2.13 -3.61
CA SER A 77 10.35 -3.21 -2.77
C SER A 77 9.76 -4.57 -3.14
N LEU A 78 8.46 -4.62 -3.48
CA LEU A 78 7.81 -5.85 -3.89
C LEU A 78 8.20 -6.24 -5.33
N ILE A 79 8.21 -5.33 -6.30
CA ILE A 79 8.52 -5.69 -7.69
C ILE A 79 9.98 -6.11 -7.93
N GLU A 80 10.88 -5.68 -7.05
CA GLU A 80 12.28 -6.14 -7.05
C GLU A 80 12.43 -7.58 -6.54
N GLN A 81 11.43 -8.13 -5.85
CA GLN A 81 11.53 -9.49 -5.34
C GLN A 81 11.44 -10.52 -6.49
N PRO A 82 12.41 -11.45 -6.58
CA PRO A 82 12.43 -12.46 -7.64
C PRO A 82 11.34 -13.52 -7.48
N ILE A 83 10.65 -13.57 -6.33
CA ILE A 83 9.59 -14.55 -6.05
C ILE A 83 8.26 -14.22 -6.75
N PHE A 84 8.09 -13.00 -7.26
CA PHE A 84 6.89 -12.59 -7.98
C PHE A 84 7.13 -12.59 -9.49
N SER A 85 6.14 -13.07 -10.22
CA SER A 85 6.09 -13.07 -11.68
C SER A 85 5.76 -11.68 -12.23
N GLU A 86 6.06 -11.43 -13.50
CA GLU A 86 5.77 -10.14 -14.13
C GLU A 86 4.29 -9.72 -14.07
N PRO A 87 3.29 -10.60 -14.27
CA PRO A 87 1.88 -10.24 -14.09
C PRO A 87 1.54 -9.84 -12.64
N GLU A 88 2.19 -10.45 -11.66
CA GLU A 88 2.02 -10.09 -10.25
C GLU A 88 2.63 -8.72 -9.95
N LYS A 89 3.81 -8.43 -10.51
CA LYS A 89 4.44 -7.12 -10.41
C LYS A 89 3.60 -6.03 -11.08
N GLU A 90 3.01 -6.33 -12.23
CA GLU A 90 2.07 -5.43 -12.91
C GLU A 90 0.85 -5.15 -12.01
N LYS A 91 0.27 -6.19 -11.37
CA LYS A 91 -0.81 -6.03 -10.40
C LYS A 91 -0.42 -5.12 -9.23
N ILE A 92 0.76 -5.33 -8.64
CA ILE A 92 1.29 -4.48 -7.56
C ILE A 92 1.39 -3.03 -8.04
N CYS A 93 1.97 -2.80 -9.22
CA CYS A 93 2.09 -1.46 -9.81
C CYS A 93 0.73 -0.78 -9.99
N VAL A 94 -0.25 -1.47 -10.57
CA VAL A 94 -1.60 -0.94 -10.80
C VAL A 94 -2.25 -0.51 -9.49
N ILE A 95 -2.21 -1.38 -8.46
CA ILE A 95 -2.83 -1.10 -7.17
C ILE A 95 -2.13 0.06 -6.46
N MET A 96 -0.79 0.00 -6.32
CA MET A 96 -0.06 1.02 -5.57
C MET A 96 -0.10 2.39 -6.24
N ASN A 97 -0.11 2.43 -7.57
CA ASN A 97 -0.28 3.70 -8.30
C ASN A 97 -1.70 4.26 -8.10
N TYR A 98 -2.74 3.42 -8.14
CA TYR A 98 -4.11 3.87 -7.91
C TYR A 98 -4.33 4.43 -6.49
N LEU A 99 -3.86 3.73 -5.46
CA LEU A 99 -3.95 4.21 -4.07
C LEU A 99 -3.22 5.56 -3.90
N LYS A 100 -2.04 5.70 -4.52
CA LYS A 100 -1.31 6.97 -4.55
C LYS A 100 -2.08 8.07 -5.28
N GLU A 101 -2.69 7.76 -6.43
CA GLU A 101 -3.49 8.73 -7.20
C GLU A 101 -4.68 9.25 -6.39
N CYS A 102 -5.36 8.40 -5.62
CA CYS A 102 -6.40 8.82 -4.70
C CYS A 102 -5.88 9.84 -3.67
N GLY A 103 -4.78 9.49 -3.01
CA GLY A 103 -4.16 10.37 -2.01
C GLY A 103 -3.69 11.71 -2.58
N VAL A 104 -3.03 11.70 -3.74
CA VAL A 104 -2.62 12.93 -4.44
C VAL A 104 -3.83 13.75 -4.89
N TYR A 105 -4.92 13.11 -5.31
CA TYR A 105 -6.17 13.80 -5.64
C TYR A 105 -6.77 14.50 -4.42
N ALA A 106 -6.85 13.80 -3.28
CA ALA A 106 -7.29 14.37 -2.01
C ALA A 106 -6.41 15.54 -1.56
N GLN A 107 -5.08 15.39 -1.61
CA GLN A 107 -4.15 16.48 -1.30
C GLN A 107 -4.40 17.72 -2.17
N ARG A 108 -4.61 17.54 -3.48
CA ARG A 108 -4.93 18.66 -4.39
C ARG A 108 -6.25 19.34 -4.04
N PHE A 109 -7.26 18.58 -3.63
CA PHE A 109 -8.52 19.13 -3.15
C PHE A 109 -8.32 19.94 -1.86
N ASN A 110 -7.61 19.38 -0.88
CA ASN A 110 -7.32 20.04 0.40
C ASN A 110 -6.46 21.31 0.25
N ASP A 111 -5.59 21.35 -0.75
CA ASP A 111 -4.80 22.53 -1.14
C ASP A 111 -5.62 23.60 -1.87
N GLY A 112 -6.91 23.38 -2.13
CA GLY A 112 -7.78 24.26 -2.90
C GLY A 112 -7.47 24.30 -4.40
N LYS A 113 -6.71 23.33 -4.92
CA LYS A 113 -6.40 23.19 -6.36
C LYS A 113 -7.56 22.54 -7.14
N ILE A 114 -8.51 21.92 -6.44
CA ILE A 114 -9.78 21.39 -6.96
C ILE A 114 -10.86 22.07 -6.13
N SER A 115 -11.90 22.61 -6.79
CA SER A 115 -13.00 23.26 -6.09
C SER A 115 -14.06 22.24 -5.63
N ASP A 116 -14.90 22.63 -4.68
CA ASP A 116 -16.04 21.80 -4.23
C ASP A 116 -17.00 21.42 -5.36
N ASN A 117 -17.06 22.21 -6.44
CA ASN A 117 -17.91 21.91 -7.60
C ASN A 117 -17.27 20.91 -8.58
N ASP A 118 -15.94 20.75 -8.52
CA ASP A 118 -15.16 19.91 -9.43
C ASP A 118 -14.66 18.61 -8.78
N VAL A 119 -14.86 18.47 -7.47
CA VAL A 119 -14.41 17.29 -6.72
C VAL A 119 -15.22 16.06 -7.11
N LEU A 120 -14.51 14.95 -7.30
CA LEU A 120 -15.06 13.62 -7.54
C LEU A 120 -14.85 12.81 -6.24
N PRO A 121 -15.89 12.66 -5.38
CA PRO A 121 -15.74 12.02 -4.08
C PRO A 121 -15.15 10.61 -4.15
N GLU A 122 -15.47 9.85 -5.20
CA GLU A 122 -14.96 8.50 -5.45
C GLU A 122 -13.45 8.44 -5.70
N LYS A 123 -12.80 9.58 -5.97
CA LYS A 123 -11.35 9.68 -6.17
C LYS A 123 -10.60 10.14 -4.93
N LEU A 124 -11.28 10.58 -3.87
CA LEU A 124 -10.62 11.10 -2.66
C LEU A 124 -9.92 9.98 -1.89
N ALA A 125 -10.60 8.85 -1.71
CA ALA A 125 -10.05 7.73 -0.96
C ALA A 125 -10.65 6.41 -1.46
N TYR A 126 -9.79 5.39 -1.55
CA TYR A 126 -10.25 4.02 -1.76
C TYR A 126 -10.48 3.36 -0.41
N THR A 127 -11.72 3.03 -0.09
CA THR A 127 -12.11 2.60 1.27
C THR A 127 -12.43 1.12 1.40
N LYS A 128 -12.46 0.34 0.31
CA LYS A 128 -12.68 -1.11 0.38
C LYS A 128 -11.38 -1.85 0.71
N ASP A 129 -11.48 -3.00 1.36
CA ASP A 129 -10.31 -3.75 1.85
C ASP A 129 -9.54 -4.52 0.77
N ASN A 130 -10.22 -4.97 -0.29
CA ASN A 130 -9.67 -5.90 -1.29
C ASN A 130 -8.30 -5.47 -1.87
N LEU A 131 -8.11 -4.20 -2.22
CA LEU A 131 -6.82 -3.75 -2.76
C LEU A 131 -5.69 -3.79 -1.72
N TYR A 132 -6.00 -3.40 -0.47
CA TYR A 132 -5.05 -3.47 0.63
C TYR A 132 -4.72 -4.92 0.97
N ASP A 133 -5.72 -5.80 0.98
CA ASP A 133 -5.57 -7.22 1.27
C ASP A 133 -4.74 -7.94 0.20
N ILE A 134 -4.89 -7.58 -1.08
CA ILE A 134 -4.04 -8.08 -2.17
C ILE A 134 -2.57 -7.71 -1.92
N ILE A 135 -2.29 -6.45 -1.54
CA ILE A 135 -0.93 -6.00 -1.24
C ILE A 135 -0.39 -6.68 0.02
N CYS A 136 -1.22 -6.82 1.06
CA CYS A 136 -0.87 -7.57 2.26
C CYS A 136 -0.54 -9.02 1.91
N ASP A 137 -1.25 -9.67 0.99
CA ASP A 137 -0.92 -11.03 0.55
C ASP A 137 0.42 -11.11 -0.18
N PHE A 138 0.82 -10.11 -0.95
CA PHE A 138 2.18 -10.05 -1.48
C PHE A 138 3.23 -9.94 -0.36
N ILE A 139 2.96 -9.13 0.66
CA ILE A 139 3.85 -8.99 1.84
C ILE A 139 3.90 -10.29 2.66
N GLY A 140 2.75 -10.94 2.89
CA GLY A 140 2.66 -12.23 3.58
C GLY A 140 3.36 -13.35 2.82
N ARG A 141 3.26 -13.37 1.49
CA ARG A 141 4.02 -14.28 0.63
C ARG A 141 5.52 -14.06 0.72
N LEU A 142 5.96 -12.80 0.78
CA LEU A 142 7.37 -12.47 0.99
C LEU A 142 7.85 -13.06 2.31
N GLN A 143 7.09 -12.89 3.40
CA GLN A 143 7.41 -13.49 4.70
C GLN A 143 7.43 -15.02 4.66
N ASN A 144 6.45 -15.66 4.00
CA ASN A 144 6.41 -17.11 3.88
C ASN A 144 7.66 -17.67 3.15
N LYS A 145 8.17 -16.95 2.14
CA LYS A 145 9.38 -17.34 1.40
C LYS A 145 10.68 -16.94 2.08
N HIS A 146 10.64 -15.88 2.89
CA HIS A 146 11.78 -15.32 3.61
C HIS A 146 11.40 -15.14 5.09
N PRO A 147 11.39 -16.24 5.87
CA PRO A 147 10.95 -16.19 7.27
C PRO A 147 11.89 -15.35 8.14
N GLU A 148 13.16 -15.26 7.74
CA GLU A 148 14.17 -14.42 8.39
C GLU A 148 13.98 -12.93 8.01
N PRO A 149 14.24 -11.99 8.94
CA PRO A 149 14.11 -10.57 8.67
C PRO A 149 15.05 -10.11 7.52
N ILE A 150 14.48 -9.56 6.46
CA ILE A 150 15.23 -8.94 5.37
C ILE A 150 15.71 -7.57 5.84
N LYS A 151 17.00 -7.27 5.61
CA LYS A 151 17.60 -6.02 6.04
C LYS A 151 16.89 -4.82 5.42
N TYR A 152 16.52 -3.86 6.26
CA TYR A 152 15.98 -2.56 5.89
C TYR A 152 16.79 -1.45 6.55
N SER A 153 16.89 -0.30 5.88
CA SER A 153 17.57 0.88 6.42
C SER A 153 16.53 1.95 6.68
N ILE A 154 16.47 2.42 7.93
CA ILE A 154 15.57 3.49 8.35
C ILE A 154 15.78 4.73 7.47
N ASN A 155 14.68 5.26 6.97
CA ASN A 155 14.66 6.53 6.25
C ASN A 155 14.43 7.69 7.22
N ASN A 156 15.50 8.38 7.60
CA ASN A 156 15.44 9.50 8.56
C ASN A 156 14.66 10.74 8.04
N SER A 157 14.27 10.77 6.76
CA SER A 157 13.43 11.84 6.22
C SER A 157 11.93 11.65 6.50
N ILE A 158 11.51 10.41 6.79
CA ILE A 158 10.11 10.09 7.11
C ILE A 158 9.81 10.49 8.55
N LYS A 159 8.69 11.20 8.72
CA LYS A 159 8.28 11.72 10.03
C LYS A 159 7.30 10.80 10.76
N ARG A 160 6.75 9.81 10.07
CA ARG A 160 5.77 8.82 10.53
C ARG A 160 6.39 7.55 11.09
#